data_AF-A0A2T0FMB9-F1
#
_entry.id   AF-A0A2T0FMB9-F1
#
_cell.length_a   1.000
_cell.length_b   1.000
_cell.length_c   1.000
_cell.angle_alpha   90.00
_cell.angle_beta   90.00
_cell.angle_gamma   90.00
#
_symmetry.space_group_name_H-M   'P 1'
#
loop_
_entity.id
_entity.type
_entity.pdbx_description
1 polymer ?
#
loop_
_entity_poly.entity_id
_entity_poly.type
_entity_poly.pdbx_seq_one_letter_code
_entity_poly.pdbx_strand_id
1 'polypeptide(L)'
;MARERTCISYPDLQTQLQLPESEVEPFLLDAMSDGAITGCLDAQCETLTVYSCGVRNVRPDQVQIAKAKVDNYLDRLSKTIATNTARLTPQEPSMGVKRRLEG
;
A
#
# COMPACT_ATOMS: atom_id res chain seq x y z
N MET A 1 -4.76 9.99 8.10
CA MET A 1 -4.48 9.22 6.87
C MET A 1 -4.02 7.84 7.28
N ALA A 2 -4.78 6.80 6.99
CA ALA A 2 -4.40 5.43 7.33
C ALA A 2 -3.28 4.99 6.38
N ARG A 3 -2.06 4.76 6.89
CA ARG A 3 -1.08 3.93 6.20
C ARG A 3 -1.78 2.58 5.96
N GLU A 4 -1.76 2.05 4.74
CA GLU A 4 -2.17 0.67 4.49
C GLU A 4 -1.28 -0.23 5.37
N ARG A 5 -1.80 -0.62 6.54
CA ARG A 5 -1.11 -1.51 7.46
C ARG A 5 -1.33 -2.91 6.93
N THR A 6 -0.25 -3.65 6.72
CA THR A 6 -0.36 -5.05 6.33
C THR A 6 -0.87 -5.84 7.53
N CYS A 7 -2.11 -6.32 7.44
CA CYS A 7 -2.71 -7.22 8.42
C CYS A 7 -2.60 -8.65 7.91
N ILE A 8 -2.07 -9.56 8.72
CA ILE A 8 -1.85 -10.96 8.37
C ILE A 8 -2.60 -11.81 9.41
N SER A 9 -3.40 -12.77 8.96
CA SER A 9 -4.11 -13.67 9.86
C SER A 9 -3.22 -14.82 10.33
N TYR A 10 -3.45 -15.36 11.53
CA TYR A 10 -2.74 -16.53 12.01
C TYR A 10 -2.98 -17.75 11.12
N PRO A 11 -4.21 -18.04 10.62
CA PRO A 11 -4.43 -19.14 9.67
C PRO A 11 -3.62 -19.03 8.37
N ASP A 12 -3.43 -17.81 7.84
CA ASP A 12 -2.58 -17.60 6.66
C ASP A 12 -1.11 -17.94 6.97
N LEU A 13 -0.63 -17.57 8.15
CA LEU A 13 0.73 -17.89 8.61
C LEU A 13 0.91 -19.39 8.85
N GLN A 14 -0.07 -20.07 9.44
CA GLN A 14 -0.05 -21.53 9.61
C GLN A 14 0.12 -22.22 8.26
N THR A 15 -0.65 -21.80 7.26
CA THR A 15 -0.61 -22.40 5.92
C THR A 15 0.72 -22.12 5.22
N GLN A 16 1.21 -20.88 5.28
CA GLN A 16 2.44 -20.48 4.59
C GLN A 16 3.71 -21.04 5.24
N LEU A 17 3.73 -21.11 6.57
CA LEU A 17 4.90 -21.52 7.35
C LEU A 17 4.82 -22.99 7.79
N GLN A 18 3.68 -23.66 7.56
CA GLN A 18 3.40 -25.03 8.00
C GLN A 18 3.59 -25.19 9.52
N LEU A 19 3.15 -24.18 10.27
CA LEU A 19 3.23 -24.15 11.72
C LEU A 19 1.95 -24.73 12.36
N PRO A 20 2.07 -25.48 13.46
CA PRO A 20 0.93 -25.79 14.31
C PRO A 20 0.28 -24.50 14.84
N GLU A 21 -1.04 -24.52 15.04
CA GLU A 21 -1.80 -23.38 15.57
C GLU A 21 -1.22 -22.86 16.89
N SER A 22 -0.82 -23.75 17.80
CA SER A 22 -0.23 -23.41 19.09
C SER A 22 1.12 -22.70 19.00
N GLU A 23 1.82 -22.81 17.88
CA GLU A 23 3.18 -22.29 17.68
C GLU A 23 3.19 -20.93 16.96
N VAL A 24 2.08 -20.48 16.40
CA VAL A 24 2.03 -19.23 15.62
C VAL A 24 2.36 -18.03 16.48
N GLU A 25 1.68 -17.88 17.62
CA GLU A 25 1.85 -16.72 18.48
C GLU A 25 3.24 -16.68 19.15
N PRO A 26 3.77 -17.79 19.70
CA PRO A 26 5.17 -17.84 20.15
C PRO A 26 6.17 -17.45 19.06
N PHE A 27 6.00 -17.98 17.85
CA PHE A 27 6.86 -17.64 16.72
C PHE A 27 6.81 -16.14 16.37
N LEU A 28 5.63 -15.54 16.42
CA LEU A 28 5.46 -14.11 16.16
C LEU A 28 6.08 -13.25 17.27
N LEU A 29 5.94 -13.65 18.53
CA LEU A 29 6.55 -12.97 19.67
C LEU A 29 8.08 -12.99 19.58
N ASP A 30 8.66 -14.14 19.21
CA ASP A 30 10.11 -14.27 18.99
C ASP A 30 10.58 -13.36 17.84
N ALA A 31 9.87 -13.37 16.70
CA ALA A 31 10.19 -12.51 15.57
C ALA A 31 10.09 -11.01 15.91
N MET A 32 9.17 -10.63 16.82
CA MET A 32 9.05 -9.26 17.32
C MET A 32 10.17 -8.91 18.31
N SER A 33 10.53 -9.84 19.20
CA SER A 33 11.64 -9.70 20.15
C SER A 33 12.98 -9.50 19.44
N ASP A 34 13.22 -10.26 18.37
CA ASP A 34 14.43 -10.15 17.54
C ASP A 34 14.45 -8.90 16.65
N GLY A 35 13.37 -8.12 16.65
CA GLY A 35 13.23 -6.92 15.81
C GLY A 35 13.04 -7.22 14.32
N ALA A 36 12.77 -8.46 13.95
CA ALA A 36 12.47 -8.84 12.57
C ALA A 36 11.15 -8.21 12.09
N ILE A 37 10.20 -8.03 13.00
CA ILE A 37 8.91 -7.40 12.76
C ILE A 37 8.58 -6.43 13.90
N THR A 38 8.00 -5.28 13.57
CA THR A 38 7.39 -4.36 14.53
C THR A 38 5.92 -4.20 14.17
N GLY A 39 5.05 -4.35 15.16
CA GLY A 39 3.61 -4.45 14.91
C GLY A 39 2.80 -4.60 16.20
N CYS A 40 1.56 -5.03 16.03
CA CYS A 40 0.63 -5.35 17.11
C CYS A 40 -0.01 -6.71 16.85
N LEU A 41 -0.08 -7.55 17.88
CA LEU A 41 -0.80 -8.81 17.88
C LEU A 41 -2.20 -8.59 18.45
N ASP A 42 -3.20 -9.10 17.75
CA ASP A 42 -4.57 -9.19 18.24
C ASP A 42 -4.93 -10.67 18.34
N ALA A 43 -4.85 -11.20 19.56
CA ALA A 43 -5.16 -12.60 19.87
C ALA A 43 -6.67 -12.89 19.78
N GLN A 44 -7.55 -11.89 19.87
CA GLN A 44 -9.00 -12.10 19.71
C GLN A 44 -9.37 -12.29 18.25
N CYS A 45 -8.77 -11.48 17.37
CA CYS A 45 -9.00 -11.58 15.93
C CYS A 45 -8.02 -12.53 15.23
N GLU A 46 -7.05 -13.09 15.97
CA GLU A 46 -5.95 -13.91 15.44
C GLU A 46 -5.22 -13.23 14.29
N THR A 47 -4.79 -11.99 14.51
CA THR A 47 -4.11 -11.19 13.48
C THR A 47 -2.84 -10.50 13.98
N LEU A 48 -1.88 -10.36 13.07
CA LEU A 48 -0.72 -9.50 13.21
C LEU A 48 -0.88 -8.28 12.30
N THR A 49 -0.90 -7.10 12.91
CA THR A 49 -0.76 -5.84 12.17
C THR A 49 0.71 -5.43 12.11
N VAL A 50 1.30 -5.46 10.92
CA VAL A 50 2.70 -5.10 10.68
C VAL A 50 2.85 -3.59 10.43
N TYR A 51 3.71 -2.93 11.20
CA TYR A 51 4.08 -1.53 11.03
C TYR A 51 5.39 -1.37 10.25
N SER A 52 6.35 -2.25 10.53
CA SER A 52 7.64 -2.31 9.84
C SER A 52 8.25 -3.69 9.95
N CYS A 53 9.14 -4.00 9.02
CA CYS A 53 9.95 -5.20 9.05
C CYS A 53 11.43 -4.80 9.10
N GLY A 54 12.25 -5.61 9.77
CA GLY A 54 13.70 -5.49 9.72
C GLY A 54 14.23 -5.63 8.30
N VAL A 55 15.42 -5.07 8.06
CA VAL A 55 16.09 -5.21 6.76
C VAL A 55 16.50 -6.67 6.58
N ARG A 56 16.12 -7.26 5.46
CA ARG A 56 16.42 -8.65 5.09
C ARG A 56 17.18 -8.69 3.78
N ASN A 57 17.89 -9.78 3.53
CA ASN A 57 18.51 -10.01 2.23
C ASN A 57 17.43 -10.02 1.14
N VAL A 58 17.57 -9.12 0.16
CA VAL A 58 16.62 -8.98 -0.96
C VAL A 58 17.15 -9.79 -2.13
N ARG A 59 16.37 -10.76 -2.58
CA ARG A 59 16.69 -11.55 -3.77
C ARG A 59 16.36 -10.76 -5.05
N PRO A 60 17.01 -11.05 -6.20
CA PRO A 60 16.75 -10.34 -7.45
C PRO A 60 15.27 -10.35 -7.91
N ASP A 61 14.53 -11.43 -7.67
CA ASP A 61 13.09 -11.53 -7.94
C ASP A 61 12.29 -10.49 -7.13
N GLN A 62 12.68 -10.29 -5.88
CA GLN A 62 12.03 -9.34 -4.98
C GLN A 62 12.30 -7.88 -5.37
N VAL A 63 13.46 -7.59 -5.99
CA VAL A 63 13.76 -6.27 -6.54
C VAL A 63 12.79 -5.92 -7.68
N GLN A 64 12.49 -6.89 -8.56
CA GLN A 64 11.53 -6.65 -9.65
C GLN A 64 10.12 -6.41 -9.13
N ILE A 65 9.70 -7.15 -8.10
CA ILE A 65 8.41 -6.94 -7.43
C ILE A 65 8.36 -5.54 -6.78
N ALA A 66 9.44 -5.13 -6.10
CA ALA A 66 9.53 -3.81 -5.48
C ALA A 66 9.46 -2.69 -6.54
N LYS A 67 10.19 -2.84 -7.65
CA LYS A 67 10.15 -1.91 -8.78
C LYS A 67 8.73 -1.76 -9.34
N ALA A 68 8.06 -2.87 -9.63
CA ALA A 68 6.69 -2.85 -10.16
C ALA A 68 5.71 -2.13 -9.22
N LYS A 69 5.85 -2.30 -7.90
CA LYS A 69 5.03 -1.58 -6.91
C LYS A 69 5.27 -0.07 -6.94
N VAL A 70 6.53 0.35 -7.03
CA VAL A 70 6.91 1.77 -7.12
C VAL A 70 6.36 2.38 -8.41
N ASP A 71 6.55 1.72 -9.55
CA ASP A 71 6.07 2.20 -10.85
C ASP A 71 4.54 2.39 -10.85
N ASN A 72 3.80 1.43 -10.26
CA ASN A 72 2.34 1.50 -10.15
C ASN A 72 1.89 2.67 -9.25
N TYR A 73 2.61 2.91 -8.14
CA TYR A 73 2.33 4.06 -7.27
C TYR A 73 2.58 5.39 -7.98
N LEU A 74 3.68 5.51 -8.74
CA LEU A 74 4.01 6.70 -9.53
C LEU A 74 2.96 6.97 -10.62
N ASP A 75 2.47 5.94 -11.30
CA ASP A 75 1.38 6.06 -12.27
C ASP A 75 0.09 6.58 -11.62
N ARG A 76 -0.29 6.03 -10.46
CA ARG A 76 -1.46 6.50 -9.70
C ARG A 76 -1.31 7.96 -9.29
N LEU A 77 -0.16 8.35 -8.74
CA LEU A 77 0.11 9.74 -8.36
C LEU A 77 0.00 10.67 -9.57
N SER A 78 0.58 10.29 -10.71
CA SER A 78 0.54 11.08 -11.94
C SER A 78 -0.89 11.31 -12.42
N LYS A 79 -1.73 10.27 -12.38
CA LYS A 79 -3.16 10.37 -12.73
C LYS A 79 -3.93 11.26 -11.76
N THR A 80 -3.67 11.14 -10.45
CA THR A 80 -4.29 12.00 -9.44
C THR A 80 -3.90 13.47 -9.65
N ILE A 81 -2.62 13.75 -9.92
CA ILE A 81 -2.14 15.11 -10.22
C ILE A 81 -2.82 15.65 -11.48
N ALA A 82 -2.82 14.90 -12.58
CA ALA A 82 -3.48 15.32 -13.82
C ALA A 82 -4.97 15.64 -13.61
N THR A 83 -5.67 14.81 -12.83
CA THR A 83 -7.09 15.01 -12.49
C THR A 83 -7.29 16.28 -11.67
N ASN A 84 -6.44 16.51 -10.66
CA ASN A 84 -6.55 17.69 -9.81
C ASN A 84 -6.17 18.97 -10.57
N THR A 85 -5.13 18.94 -11.39
CA THR A 85 -4.75 20.06 -12.26
C THR A 85 -5.87 20.41 -13.23
N ALA A 86 -6.48 19.42 -13.88
CA ALA A 86 -7.59 19.64 -14.81
C ALA A 86 -8.80 20.32 -14.13
N ARG A 87 -9.06 20.01 -12.84
CA ARG A 87 -10.13 20.65 -12.05
C ARG A 87 -9.79 22.08 -11.61
N LEU A 88 -8.51 22.40 -11.51
CA LEU A 88 -8.02 23.71 -11.04
C LEU A 88 -7.74 24.69 -12.19
N THR A 89 -7.54 24.21 -13.41
CA THR A 89 -7.51 25.08 -14.60
C THR A 89 -8.90 25.69 -14.82
N PRO A 90 -9.03 27.03 -14.78
CA PRO A 90 -10.26 27.68 -15.19
C PRO A 90 -10.59 27.27 -16.62
N GLN A 91 -11.76 26.67 -16.85
CA GLN A 91 -12.31 26.67 -18.20
C GLN A 91 -12.60 28.12 -18.53
N GLU A 92 -11.82 28.71 -19.45
CA GLU A 92 -12.24 29.97 -20.05
C GLU A 92 -13.68 29.81 -20.52
N PRO A 93 -14.62 30.67 -20.09
CA PRO A 93 -15.96 30.61 -20.64
C PRO A 93 -15.81 30.81 -22.14
N SER A 94 -16.27 29.84 -22.94
CA SER A 94 -16.35 30.01 -24.38
C SER A 94 -17.38 31.11 -24.63
N MET A 95 -16.91 32.35 -24.67
CA MET A 95 -17.69 33.50 -25.06
C MET A 95 -18.08 33.26 -26.49
N GLY A 96 -19.33 32.81 -26.68
CA GLY A 96 -19.94 32.64 -27.98
C GLY A 96 -19.80 33.92 -28.78
N VAL A 97 -18.87 33.92 -29.74
CA VAL A 97 -18.76 35.00 -30.71
C VAL A 97 -19.85 34.80 -31.74
N LYS A 98 -21.09 35.20 -31.39
CA LYS A 98 -22.08 35.58 -32.41
C LYS A 98 -21.58 36.89 -33.03
N ARG A 99 -20.74 36.80 -34.05
CA ARG A 99 -20.57 37.92 -34.99
C ARG A 99 -21.76 37.90 -35.95
N ARG A 100 -22.89 38.45 -35.46
CA ARG A 100 -23.87 39.11 -36.31
C ARG A 100 -23.28 40.49 -36.60
N LEU A 101 -22.71 40.67 -37.77
CA LEU A 101 -22.45 42.00 -38.33
C LEU A 101 -22.99 41.96 -39.75
N GLU A 102 -24.01 42.79 -39.93
CA GLU A 102 -24.72 43.06 -41.16
C GLU A 102 -23.77 43.72 -42.18
N GLY A 103 -24.03 43.44 -43.46
CA GLY A 103 -23.33 43.97 -44.62
C GLY A 103 -23.76 43.23 -45.87
#